data_AF-A0AB38R3U3-F1
#
_entry.id   AF-A0AB38R3U3-F1
#
_cell.length_a   1.000
_cell.length_b   1.000
_cell.length_c   1.000
_cell.angle_alpha   90.00
_cell.angle_beta   90.00
_cell.angle_gamma   90.00
#
_symmetry.space_group_name_H-M   'P 1'
#
loop_
_entity.id
_entity.type
_entity.pdbx_description
1 polymer ?
#
loop_
_entity_poly.entity_id
_entity_poly.type
_entity_poly.pdbx_seq_one_letter_code
_entity_poly.pdbx_strand_id
1 'polypeptide(L)'
;MLRSMYSGISAMKNFQVKLDVIGNNIANVNTYGFKKGRTIFKDLVSQQIAGASGPTANRGGVNPKQVGLGMQLAAIDTVHTQGSTQPTGRPLDLAISGDGFFVLGEKNGSTPNPDDLTNLLYTRSGNFYLDAGDNPNNTTNLDNDFRYIVSADGRYLLGTNNERIGIPKSAQSVSIGSDGTVSYVDSTGALRSAGKIQLAKFANNEGLEKVGDNLFRPTASSGVAIIGDVGANGTGTIVSGALEMSNVDLAEEFTEMIVAQRGFQANTRIITTSDEILQELVNLKK
;
A
#
# COMPACT_ATOMS: atom_id res chain seq x y z
N MET A 1 39.42 -6.39 10.49
CA MET A 1 38.58 -7.55 10.14
C MET A 1 37.20 -7.49 10.79
N LEU A 2 37.08 -7.27 12.11
CA LEU A 2 35.78 -7.10 12.79
C LEU A 2 34.86 -6.05 12.12
N ARG A 3 35.39 -4.90 11.66
CA ARG A 3 34.60 -3.87 10.94
C ARG A 3 34.04 -4.35 9.60
N SER A 4 34.79 -5.18 8.87
CA SER A 4 34.34 -5.78 7.62
C SER A 4 33.20 -6.77 7.87
N MET A 5 33.30 -7.56 8.95
CA MET A 5 32.25 -8.50 9.36
C MET A 5 30.97 -7.77 9.79
N TYR A 6 31.06 -6.67 10.55
CA TYR A 6 29.87 -5.87 10.90
C TYR A 6 29.19 -5.27 9.67
N SER A 7 29.97 -4.74 8.72
CA SER A 7 29.42 -4.24 7.44
C SER A 7 28.74 -5.37 6.67
N GLY A 8 29.37 -6.55 6.54
CA GLY A 8 28.80 -7.72 5.86
C GLY A 8 27.52 -8.26 6.51
N ILE A 9 27.49 -8.36 7.85
CA ILE A 9 26.30 -8.81 8.61
C ILE A 9 25.16 -7.80 8.46
N SER A 10 25.44 -6.50 8.53
CA SER A 10 24.42 -5.46 8.32
C SER A 10 23.80 -5.54 6.93
N ALA A 11 24.64 -5.75 5.90
CA ALA A 11 24.18 -5.89 4.52
C ALA A 11 23.33 -7.15 4.33
N MET A 12 23.73 -8.31 4.87
CA MET A 12 22.96 -9.56 4.76
C MET A 12 21.56 -9.41 5.36
N LYS A 13 21.44 -8.82 6.57
CA LYS A 13 20.13 -8.60 7.21
C LYS A 13 19.22 -7.68 6.37
N ASN A 14 19.79 -6.61 5.80
CA ASN A 14 19.01 -5.68 4.99
C ASN A 14 18.62 -6.28 3.62
N PHE A 15 19.50 -7.07 2.99
CA PHE A 15 19.16 -7.81 1.77
C PHE A 15 18.10 -8.87 2.01
N GLN A 16 18.08 -9.51 3.19
CA GLN A 16 17.00 -10.41 3.58
C GLN A 16 15.65 -9.68 3.61
N VAL A 17 15.57 -8.52 4.27
CA VAL A 17 14.33 -7.71 4.28
C VAL A 17 13.92 -7.28 2.86
N LYS A 18 14.89 -6.92 1.99
CA LYS A 18 14.57 -6.61 0.59
C LYS A 18 14.03 -7.83 -0.17
N LEU A 19 14.57 -9.02 0.07
CA LEU A 19 14.03 -10.26 -0.50
C LEU A 19 12.63 -10.56 0.01
N ASP A 20 12.34 -10.29 1.30
CA ASP A 20 11.01 -10.47 1.87
C ASP A 20 9.98 -9.53 1.22
N VAL A 21 10.36 -8.27 0.99
CA VAL A 21 9.49 -7.28 0.31
C VAL A 21 9.27 -7.65 -1.16
N ILE A 22 10.31 -8.04 -1.90
CA ILE A 22 10.18 -8.48 -3.30
C ILE A 22 9.33 -9.75 -3.39
N GLY A 23 9.54 -10.70 -2.49
CA GLY A 23 8.72 -11.91 -2.39
C GLY A 23 7.25 -11.59 -2.14
N ASN A 24 6.96 -10.61 -1.27
CA ASN A 24 5.60 -10.14 -1.03
C ASN A 24 4.99 -9.45 -2.26
N ASN A 25 5.76 -8.64 -2.99
CA ASN A 25 5.31 -8.00 -4.23
C ASN A 25 4.93 -9.04 -5.28
N ILE A 26 5.81 -10.03 -5.52
CA ILE A 26 5.58 -11.10 -6.51
C ILE A 26 4.37 -11.94 -6.13
N ALA A 27 4.22 -12.30 -4.85
CA ALA A 27 3.07 -13.07 -4.38
C ALA A 27 1.74 -12.35 -4.62
N ASN A 28 1.73 -11.00 -4.53
CA ASN A 28 0.54 -10.17 -4.67
C ASN A 28 0.38 -9.54 -6.06
N VAL A 29 1.03 -10.08 -7.09
CA VAL A 29 0.92 -9.53 -8.45
C VAL A 29 -0.48 -9.65 -9.05
N ASN A 30 -1.23 -10.69 -8.67
CA ASN A 30 -2.61 -10.89 -9.13
C ASN A 30 -3.65 -10.32 -8.14
N THR A 31 -3.21 -9.70 -7.05
CA THR A 31 -4.09 -9.13 -6.05
C THR A 31 -4.62 -7.78 -6.54
N TYR A 32 -5.94 -7.65 -6.64
CA TYR A 32 -6.58 -6.39 -7.06
C TYR A 32 -6.32 -5.26 -6.06
N GLY A 33 -6.03 -4.06 -6.57
CA GLY A 33 -5.76 -2.88 -5.74
C GLY A 33 -4.47 -2.94 -4.91
N PHE A 34 -3.62 -3.96 -5.07
CA PHE A 34 -2.35 -4.05 -4.35
C PHE A 34 -1.35 -2.98 -4.83
N LYS A 35 -0.57 -2.46 -3.89
CA LYS A 35 0.47 -1.45 -4.14
C LYS A 35 1.84 -1.95 -3.71
N LYS A 36 2.79 -1.94 -4.66
CA LYS A 36 4.14 -2.46 -4.46
C LYS A 36 4.86 -1.75 -3.33
N GLY A 37 5.52 -2.54 -2.49
CA GLY A 37 6.41 -2.05 -1.45
C GLY A 37 7.83 -1.92 -1.99
N ARG A 38 8.54 -0.85 -1.64
CA ARG A 38 9.95 -0.68 -2.02
C ARG A 38 10.79 -0.44 -0.76
N THR A 39 11.99 -1.03 -0.74
CA THR A 39 12.95 -0.85 0.34
C THR A 39 13.93 0.27 0.00
N ILE A 40 14.15 1.18 0.95
CA ILE A 40 15.15 2.24 0.84
C ILE A 40 16.22 1.99 1.89
N PHE A 41 17.48 2.08 1.50
CA PHE A 41 18.63 1.91 2.39
C PHE A 41 19.35 3.23 2.61
N LYS A 42 19.96 3.38 3.79
CA LYS A 42 20.90 4.46 4.10
C LYS A 42 22.16 3.87 4.73
N ASP A 43 23.28 4.57 4.64
CA ASP A 43 24.50 4.19 5.36
C ASP A 43 24.31 4.35 6.88
N LEU A 44 25.07 3.58 7.66
CA LEU A 44 24.95 3.60 9.12
C LEU A 44 25.70 4.79 9.73
N VAL A 45 27.02 4.78 9.61
CA VAL A 45 27.95 5.83 10.08
C VAL A 45 29.27 5.65 9.31
N SER A 46 29.93 6.74 8.95
CA SER A 46 31.32 6.71 8.47
C SER A 46 32.28 6.93 9.64
N GLN A 47 33.30 6.08 9.76
CA GLN A 47 34.37 6.26 10.73
C GLN A 47 35.52 7.05 10.09
N GLN A 48 35.88 8.19 10.68
CA GLN A 48 36.99 9.00 10.20
C GLN A 48 38.35 8.43 10.64
N ILE A 49 39.21 8.16 9.65
CA ILE A 49 40.61 7.77 9.84
C ILE A 49 41.50 9.01 9.89
N ALA A 50 41.20 10.03 9.07
CA ALA A 50 41.89 11.31 9.07
C ALA A 50 40.94 12.47 8.77
N GLY A 51 41.12 13.55 9.54
CA GLY A 51 40.49 14.86 9.31
C GLY A 51 40.85 15.44 7.94
N ALA A 52 39.91 16.13 7.31
CA ALA A 52 40.27 17.03 6.22
C ALA A 52 41.09 18.19 6.82
N SER A 53 42.16 18.63 6.14
CA SER A 53 42.88 19.84 6.55
C SER A 53 43.07 20.77 5.35
N GLY A 54 42.92 22.06 5.60
CA GLY A 54 43.12 23.09 4.58
C GLY A 54 44.59 23.23 4.16
N PRO A 55 44.86 23.77 2.96
CA PRO A 55 46.22 24.04 2.51
C PRO A 55 46.90 25.13 3.37
N THR A 56 48.20 24.95 3.63
CA THR A 56 49.08 25.93 4.30
C THR A 56 50.17 26.39 3.33
N ALA A 57 50.91 27.46 3.66
CA ALA A 57 51.88 28.09 2.76
C ALA A 57 52.96 27.15 2.18
N ASN A 58 53.27 26.04 2.84
CA ASN A 58 54.27 25.05 2.40
C ASN A 58 53.70 23.62 2.20
N ARG A 59 52.37 23.40 2.33
CA ARG A 59 51.78 22.05 2.15
C ARG A 59 50.32 22.11 1.66
N GLY A 60 50.01 21.31 0.64
CA GLY A 60 48.65 21.14 0.13
C GLY A 60 47.68 20.53 1.15
N GLY A 61 46.39 20.84 0.99
CA GLY A 61 45.33 20.26 1.81
C GLY A 61 45.21 18.75 1.60
N VAL A 62 44.66 18.05 2.58
CA VAL A 62 44.38 16.61 2.47
C VAL A 62 42.89 16.34 2.64
N ASN A 63 42.38 15.44 1.80
CA ASN A 63 40.99 14.98 1.85
C ASN A 63 40.73 14.11 3.09
N PRO A 64 39.50 14.12 3.62
CA PRO A 64 39.14 13.25 4.73
C PRO A 64 39.17 11.79 4.26
N LYS A 65 39.75 10.92 5.09
CA LYS A 65 39.73 9.47 4.87
C LYS A 65 38.70 8.90 5.83
N GLN A 66 37.61 8.33 5.30
CA GLN A 66 36.55 7.72 6.09
C GLN A 66 36.22 6.33 5.56
N VAL A 67 35.79 5.44 6.45
CA VAL A 67 35.35 4.08 6.11
C VAL A 67 33.93 3.89 6.63
N GLY A 68 33.02 3.49 5.74
CA GLY A 68 31.63 3.18 6.09
C GLY A 68 31.52 1.93 6.97
N LEU A 69 30.62 1.97 7.96
CA LEU A 69 30.36 0.85 8.88
C LEU A 69 29.20 -0.04 8.42
N GLY A 70 28.79 0.06 7.15
CA GLY A 70 27.72 -0.72 6.55
C GLY A 70 26.47 0.11 6.26
N MET A 71 25.33 -0.59 6.18
CA MET A 71 24.04 -0.04 5.77
C MET A 71 22.93 -0.41 6.74
N GLN A 72 21.84 0.36 6.74
CA GLN A 72 20.61 0.13 7.48
C GLN A 72 19.39 0.36 6.59
N LEU A 73 18.28 -0.30 6.92
CA LEU A 73 16.98 0.00 6.34
C LEU A 73 16.53 1.41 6.75
N ALA A 74 16.25 2.26 5.78
CA ALA A 74 15.73 3.61 6.01
C ALA A 74 14.20 3.59 6.15
N ALA A 75 13.52 2.97 5.20
CA ALA A 75 12.06 2.84 5.17
C ALA A 75 11.63 1.71 4.21
N ILE A 76 10.39 1.26 4.38
CA ILE A 76 9.65 0.49 3.36
C ILE A 76 8.46 1.37 2.97
N ASP A 77 8.51 1.98 1.79
CA ASP A 77 7.43 2.82 1.28
C ASP A 77 6.49 2.02 0.38
N THR A 78 5.24 2.47 0.28
CA THR A 78 4.26 1.89 -0.63
C THR A 78 4.08 2.81 -1.82
N VAL A 79 4.32 2.30 -3.01
CA VAL A 79 4.23 3.10 -4.24
C VAL A 79 2.78 3.13 -4.70
N HIS A 80 2.12 4.28 -4.57
CA HIS A 80 0.69 4.46 -4.89
C HIS A 80 0.38 4.72 -6.37
N THR A 81 1.27 4.36 -7.29
CA THR A 81 1.01 4.48 -8.73
C THR A 81 -0.17 3.60 -9.15
N GLN A 82 -0.93 4.05 -10.14
CA GLN A 82 -2.07 3.30 -10.66
C GLN A 82 -1.61 2.05 -11.43
N GLY A 83 -2.28 0.92 -11.21
CA GLY A 83 -2.08 -0.30 -11.98
C GLY A 83 -2.91 -0.35 -13.26
N SER A 84 -2.74 -1.39 -14.06
CA SER A 84 -3.60 -1.60 -15.24
C SER A 84 -5.05 -1.90 -14.82
N THR A 85 -6.03 -1.39 -15.54
CA THR A 85 -7.45 -1.71 -15.30
C THR A 85 -7.88 -2.89 -16.16
N GLN A 86 -8.41 -3.94 -15.54
CA GLN A 86 -8.96 -5.10 -16.23
C GLN A 86 -10.49 -5.05 -16.24
N PRO A 87 -11.14 -5.06 -17.41
CA PRO A 87 -12.60 -5.18 -17.48
C PRO A 87 -13.06 -6.57 -17.03
N THR A 88 -14.05 -6.61 -16.14
CA THR A 88 -14.67 -7.85 -15.62
C THR A 88 -16.10 -8.03 -16.10
N GLY A 89 -16.76 -6.96 -16.57
CA GLY A 89 -18.15 -7.01 -17.04
C GLY A 89 -19.20 -7.07 -15.93
N ARG A 90 -18.81 -7.01 -14.65
CA ARG A 90 -19.75 -6.96 -13.52
C ARG A 90 -19.91 -5.51 -13.05
N PRO A 91 -21.14 -4.97 -12.95
CA PRO A 91 -21.35 -3.55 -12.61
C PRO A 91 -20.91 -3.15 -11.20
N LEU A 92 -20.71 -4.12 -10.29
CA LEU A 92 -20.25 -3.90 -8.92
C LEU A 92 -18.73 -3.95 -8.77
N ASP A 93 -18.02 -4.32 -9.82
CA ASP A 93 -16.56 -4.22 -9.86
C ASP A 93 -16.19 -2.80 -10.30
N LEU A 94 -15.52 -2.06 -9.43
CA LEU A 94 -15.23 -0.64 -9.60
C LEU A 94 -13.72 -0.36 -9.59
N ALA A 95 -13.18 0.20 -10.67
CA ALA A 95 -11.81 0.70 -10.69
C ALA A 95 -11.81 2.22 -10.53
N ILE A 96 -10.80 2.77 -9.85
CA ILE A 96 -10.58 4.22 -9.79
C ILE A 96 -9.52 4.58 -10.84
N SER A 97 -9.86 5.52 -11.72
CA SER A 97 -8.92 6.13 -12.66
C SER A 97 -8.41 7.44 -12.10
N GLY A 98 -7.13 7.49 -11.72
CA GLY A 98 -6.52 8.62 -11.00
C GLY A 98 -6.35 8.39 -9.49
N ASP A 99 -6.27 9.49 -8.73
CA ASP A 99 -6.02 9.44 -7.29
C ASP A 99 -7.31 9.31 -6.48
N GLY A 100 -7.29 8.44 -5.48
CA GLY A 100 -8.44 8.25 -4.61
C GLY A 100 -8.46 6.87 -3.98
N PHE A 101 -9.23 6.76 -2.90
CA PHE A 101 -9.54 5.52 -2.23
C PHE A 101 -11.05 5.42 -1.97
N PHE A 102 -11.58 4.21 -2.05
CA PHE A 102 -12.92 3.91 -1.56
C PHE A 102 -12.94 4.00 -0.05
N VAL A 103 -14.01 4.58 0.49
CA VAL A 103 -14.24 4.73 1.92
C VAL A 103 -15.14 3.60 2.40
N LEU A 104 -14.64 2.78 3.33
CA LEU A 104 -15.36 1.67 3.93
C LEU A 104 -15.68 1.95 5.40
N GLY A 105 -16.92 1.66 5.79
CA GLY A 105 -17.39 1.71 7.17
C GLY A 105 -17.58 0.32 7.76
N GLU A 106 -17.38 0.21 9.06
CA GLU A 106 -17.59 -1.05 9.80
C GLU A 106 -19.09 -1.43 9.92
N LYS A 107 -19.34 -2.73 10.07
CA LYS A 107 -20.68 -3.32 10.20
C LYS A 107 -21.39 -3.02 11.53
N ASN A 108 -20.68 -2.52 12.54
CA ASN A 108 -21.06 -2.58 13.95
C ASN A 108 -22.14 -1.57 14.42
N GLY A 109 -23.08 -1.20 13.55
CA GLY A 109 -24.32 -0.49 13.95
C GLY A 109 -24.16 0.94 14.48
N SER A 110 -22.95 1.43 14.68
CA SER A 110 -22.72 2.85 14.95
C SER A 110 -22.78 3.57 13.62
N THR A 111 -23.80 4.41 13.41
CA THR A 111 -23.71 5.47 12.39
C THR A 111 -22.33 6.10 12.55
N PRO A 112 -21.48 6.16 11.50
CA PRO A 112 -20.22 6.85 11.61
C PRO A 112 -20.55 8.28 12.01
N ASN A 113 -20.31 8.65 13.27
CA ASN A 113 -20.31 10.04 13.63
C ASN A 113 -19.25 10.69 12.71
N PRO A 114 -19.54 11.78 12.00
CA PRO A 114 -18.57 12.47 11.15
C PRO A 114 -17.24 12.79 11.86
N ASP A 115 -17.23 12.75 13.19
CA ASP A 115 -16.06 13.00 14.04
C ASP A 115 -15.23 11.76 14.44
N ASP A 116 -15.70 10.52 14.19
CA ASP A 116 -15.00 9.30 14.64
C ASP A 116 -14.17 8.66 13.51
N LEU A 117 -13.01 9.27 13.23
CA LEU A 117 -12.06 8.86 12.18
C LEU A 117 -11.40 7.48 12.43
N THR A 118 -11.67 6.82 13.56
CA THR A 118 -11.00 5.56 13.94
C THR A 118 -11.55 4.32 13.23
N ASN A 119 -12.78 4.40 12.70
CA ASN A 119 -13.50 3.25 12.13
C ASN A 119 -13.63 3.28 10.59
N LEU A 120 -13.04 4.31 9.96
CA LEU A 120 -13.02 4.46 8.50
C LEU A 120 -11.76 3.79 7.95
N LEU A 121 -11.98 2.80 7.08
CA LEU A 121 -10.92 2.12 6.36
C LEU A 121 -10.98 2.52 4.89
N TYR A 122 -9.82 2.58 4.28
CA TYR A 122 -9.67 3.04 2.91
C TYR A 122 -9.15 1.90 2.07
N THR A 123 -9.69 1.69 0.87
CA THR A 123 -9.19 0.66 -0.03
C THR A 123 -9.09 1.16 -1.46
N ARG A 124 -8.18 0.55 -2.21
CA ARG A 124 -8.12 0.68 -3.67
C ARG A 124 -8.73 -0.53 -4.37
N SER A 125 -9.12 -1.57 -3.62
CA SER A 125 -9.77 -2.75 -4.17
C SER A 125 -11.23 -2.45 -4.52
N GLY A 126 -11.61 -2.85 -5.72
CA GLY A 126 -12.89 -2.55 -6.34
C GLY A 126 -13.92 -3.66 -6.31
N ASN A 127 -13.62 -4.78 -5.65
CA ASN A 127 -14.47 -5.97 -5.66
C ASN A 127 -15.59 -5.84 -4.62
N PHE A 128 -16.74 -5.35 -5.06
CA PHE A 128 -17.91 -5.21 -4.19
C PHE A 128 -19.00 -6.24 -4.50
N TYR A 129 -19.77 -6.56 -3.47
CA TYR A 129 -20.91 -7.46 -3.50
C TYR A 129 -22.13 -6.76 -2.92
N LEU A 130 -23.32 -7.29 -3.21
CA LEU A 130 -24.54 -6.84 -2.56
C LEU A 130 -24.82 -7.75 -1.37
N ASP A 131 -25.08 -7.15 -0.22
CA ASP A 131 -25.55 -7.86 0.96
C ASP A 131 -26.97 -8.40 0.73
N ALA A 132 -27.30 -9.53 1.36
CA ALA A 132 -28.63 -10.13 1.31
C ALA A 132 -29.72 -9.24 1.95
N GLY A 133 -29.31 -8.23 2.73
CA GLY A 133 -30.20 -7.23 3.31
C GLY A 133 -31.14 -7.80 4.38
N ASP A 134 -30.85 -8.99 4.90
CA ASP A 134 -31.54 -9.58 6.05
C ASP A 134 -30.52 -9.66 7.17
N ASN A 135 -30.56 -8.70 8.10
CA ASN A 135 -29.83 -8.82 9.34
C ASN A 135 -30.79 -9.47 10.35
N PRO A 136 -30.69 -10.78 10.63
CA PRO A 136 -31.59 -11.47 11.55
C PRO A 136 -31.55 -10.92 13.00
N ASN A 137 -30.64 -9.98 13.28
CA ASN A 137 -30.44 -9.37 14.59
C ASN A 137 -31.01 -7.93 14.69
N ASN A 138 -31.66 -7.40 13.65
CA ASN A 138 -32.26 -6.06 13.69
C ASN A 138 -33.75 -6.12 14.02
N THR A 139 -34.09 -5.97 15.31
CA THR A 139 -35.46 -5.87 15.84
C THR A 139 -36.21 -4.60 15.40
N THR A 140 -35.56 -3.67 14.69
CA THR A 140 -36.24 -2.51 14.09
C THR A 140 -36.48 -2.72 12.60
N ASN A 141 -37.75 -2.90 12.25
CA ASN A 141 -38.29 -3.21 10.91
C ASN A 141 -38.07 -2.12 9.82
N LEU A 142 -37.01 -1.31 9.88
CA LEU A 142 -36.76 -0.21 8.94
C LEU A 142 -35.69 -0.51 7.87
N ASP A 143 -34.89 -1.57 8.05
CA ASP A 143 -33.78 -1.93 7.14
C ASP A 143 -34.06 -3.15 6.24
N ASN A 144 -35.25 -3.76 6.34
CA ASN A 144 -35.55 -5.03 5.67
C ASN A 144 -35.80 -4.90 4.16
N ASP A 145 -35.87 -3.68 3.62
CA ASP A 145 -36.17 -3.42 2.21
C ASP A 145 -34.94 -3.09 1.36
N PHE A 146 -33.78 -2.84 1.97
CA PHE A 146 -32.56 -2.40 1.27
C PHE A 146 -31.43 -3.44 1.33
N ARG A 147 -30.65 -3.50 0.25
CA ARG A 147 -29.39 -4.22 0.11
C ARG A 147 -28.28 -3.18 0.06
N TYR A 148 -27.20 -3.42 0.79
CA TYR A 148 -26.07 -2.50 0.84
C TYR A 148 -24.91 -3.04 0.01
N ILE A 149 -24.11 -2.14 -0.57
CA ILE A 149 -22.86 -2.49 -1.24
C ILE A 149 -21.81 -2.79 -0.16
N VAL A 150 -21.28 -4.01 -0.17
CA VAL A 150 -20.27 -4.48 0.79
C VAL A 150 -19.00 -4.93 0.08
N SER A 151 -17.86 -4.77 0.73
CA SER A 151 -16.61 -5.41 0.31
C SER A 151 -16.65 -6.91 0.62
N ALA A 152 -15.65 -7.67 0.16
CA ALA A 152 -15.48 -9.09 0.45
C ALA A 152 -15.48 -9.42 1.96
N ASP A 153 -15.01 -8.48 2.79
CA ASP A 153 -15.00 -8.60 4.27
C ASP A 153 -16.31 -8.13 4.93
N GLY A 154 -17.39 -7.91 4.14
CA GLY A 154 -18.70 -7.51 4.66
C GLY A 154 -18.77 -6.07 5.21
N ARG A 155 -17.76 -5.23 4.94
CA ARG A 155 -17.75 -3.79 5.27
C ARG A 155 -18.56 -2.99 4.26
N TYR A 156 -19.28 -1.99 4.71
CA TYR A 156 -20.15 -1.17 3.85
C TYR A 156 -19.35 -0.12 3.08
N LEU A 157 -19.63 0.03 1.78
CA LEU A 157 -19.16 1.16 1.00
C LEU A 157 -19.96 2.41 1.39
N LEU A 158 -19.25 3.48 1.78
CA LEU A 158 -19.86 4.74 2.17
C LEU A 158 -20.04 5.68 0.97
N GLY A 159 -21.18 6.33 0.93
CA GLY A 159 -21.51 7.37 -0.03
C GLY A 159 -21.44 8.77 0.57
N THR A 160 -22.18 9.70 -0.03
CA THR A 160 -22.32 11.08 0.47
C THR A 160 -22.65 11.13 1.97
N ASN A 161 -21.95 11.98 2.72
CA ASN A 161 -22.11 12.17 4.17
C ASN A 161 -21.83 10.92 5.02
N ASN A 162 -20.99 10.00 4.55
CA ASN A 162 -20.68 8.74 5.23
C ASN A 162 -21.90 7.83 5.43
N GLU A 163 -22.94 8.00 4.62
CA GLU A 163 -24.13 7.15 4.65
C GLU A 163 -23.92 5.87 3.83
N ARG A 164 -24.62 4.81 4.23
CA ARG A 164 -24.59 3.54 3.50
C ARG A 164 -25.45 3.65 2.25
N ILE A 165 -24.95 3.17 1.11
CA ILE A 165 -25.71 3.17 -0.15
C ILE A 165 -26.69 1.99 -0.14
N GLY A 166 -27.96 2.29 0.14
CA GLY A 166 -29.05 1.31 0.16
C GLY A 166 -29.73 1.18 -1.19
N ILE A 167 -29.72 -0.02 -1.77
CA ILE A 167 -30.42 -0.37 -3.01
C ILE A 167 -31.63 -1.23 -2.66
N PRO A 168 -32.86 -0.88 -3.07
CA PRO A 168 -34.03 -1.67 -2.69
C PRO A 168 -33.97 -3.11 -3.22
N LYS A 169 -34.54 -4.05 -2.46
CA LYS A 169 -34.64 -5.47 -2.85
C LYS A 169 -35.46 -5.68 -4.13
N SER A 170 -36.39 -4.78 -4.44
CA SER A 170 -37.19 -4.78 -5.68
C SER A 170 -36.40 -4.39 -6.94
N ALA A 171 -35.16 -3.91 -6.81
CA ALA A 171 -34.36 -3.47 -7.95
C ALA A 171 -33.94 -4.65 -8.84
N GLN A 172 -34.19 -4.50 -10.15
CA GLN A 172 -33.88 -5.51 -11.16
C GLN A 172 -32.41 -5.44 -11.61
N SER A 173 -31.86 -4.23 -11.75
CA SER A 173 -30.48 -4.01 -12.16
C SER A 173 -29.88 -2.80 -11.44
N VAL A 174 -28.55 -2.82 -11.29
CA VAL A 174 -27.75 -1.77 -10.68
C VAL A 174 -26.69 -1.34 -11.69
N SER A 175 -26.53 -0.03 -11.86
CA SER A 175 -25.52 0.59 -12.72
C SER A 175 -24.84 1.72 -11.97
N ILE A 176 -23.53 1.84 -12.13
CA ILE A 176 -22.72 2.86 -11.47
C ILE A 176 -22.14 3.76 -12.55
N GLY A 177 -22.45 5.06 -12.46
CA GLY A 177 -21.93 6.09 -13.35
C GLY A 177 -20.45 6.40 -13.08
N SER A 178 -19.78 7.01 -14.05
CA SER A 178 -18.38 7.43 -13.91
C SER A 178 -18.18 8.58 -12.91
N ASP A 179 -19.27 9.28 -12.59
CA ASP A 179 -19.40 10.28 -11.54
C ASP A 179 -19.65 9.66 -10.16
N GLY A 180 -19.66 8.33 -10.05
CA GLY A 180 -19.93 7.60 -8.82
C GLY A 180 -21.41 7.51 -8.44
N THR A 181 -22.32 7.98 -9.29
CA THR A 181 -23.76 7.89 -9.01
C THR A 181 -24.22 6.44 -9.18
N VAL A 182 -24.69 5.83 -8.09
CA VAL A 182 -25.29 4.50 -8.08
C VAL A 182 -26.76 4.65 -8.45
N SER A 183 -27.15 4.06 -9.57
CA SER A 183 -28.52 4.04 -10.05
C SER A 183 -29.04 2.61 -10.13
N TYR A 184 -30.34 2.44 -9.90
CA TYR A 184 -31.02 1.17 -10.00
C TYR A 184 -32.30 1.31 -10.81
N VAL A 185 -32.68 0.21 -11.47
CA VAL A 185 -33.96 0.11 -12.18
C VAL A 185 -34.96 -0.56 -11.26
N ASP A 186 -36.03 0.17 -10.91
CA ASP A 186 -37.11 -0.35 -10.07
C ASP A 186 -38.00 -1.33 -10.85
N SER A 187 -38.90 -2.03 -10.16
CA SER A 187 -39.85 -2.98 -10.77
C SER A 187 -40.76 -2.38 -11.85
N THR A 188 -40.87 -1.05 -11.88
CA THR A 188 -41.61 -0.24 -12.87
C THR A 188 -40.79 0.15 -14.10
N GLY A 189 -39.51 -0.23 -14.17
CA GLY A 189 -38.60 0.13 -15.26
C GLY A 189 -38.03 1.56 -15.20
N ALA A 190 -38.38 2.34 -14.18
CA ALA A 190 -37.83 3.67 -13.97
C ALA A 190 -36.42 3.61 -13.34
N LEU A 191 -35.50 4.41 -13.88
CA LEU A 191 -34.16 4.60 -13.31
C LEU A 191 -34.24 5.56 -12.13
N ARG A 192 -33.79 5.13 -10.95
CA ARG A 192 -33.70 5.94 -9.73
C ARG A 192 -32.28 5.90 -9.18
N SER A 193 -31.84 6.97 -8.53
CA SER A 193 -30.53 7.03 -7.88
C SER A 193 -30.63 6.55 -6.43
N ALA A 194 -29.75 5.64 -6.04
CA ALA A 194 -29.62 5.13 -4.66
C ALA A 194 -28.62 5.95 -3.81
N GLY A 195 -27.78 6.76 -4.46
CA GLY A 195 -26.74 7.53 -3.79
C GLY A 195 -25.51 7.72 -4.68
N LYS A 196 -24.51 8.43 -4.16
CA LYS A 196 -23.24 8.69 -4.86
C LYS A 196 -22.09 8.17 -4.01
N ILE A 197 -21.17 7.43 -4.63
CA ILE A 197 -19.93 6.97 -4.02
C ILE A 197 -19.01 8.17 -3.87
N GLN A 198 -18.37 8.29 -2.71
CA GLN A 198 -17.34 9.30 -2.49
C GLN A 198 -15.96 8.66 -2.44
N LEU A 199 -14.95 9.42 -2.89
CA LEU A 199 -13.56 9.02 -2.83
C LEU A 199 -12.85 9.86 -1.77
N ALA A 200 -11.94 9.23 -1.05
CA ALA A 200 -11.03 9.93 -0.16
C ALA A 200 -9.68 10.17 -0.84
N LYS A 201 -9.15 11.37 -0.64
CA LYS A 201 -7.78 11.74 -0.96
C LYS A 201 -7.04 12.10 0.31
N PHE A 202 -5.76 11.74 0.35
CA PHE A 202 -4.85 12.13 1.42
C PHE A 202 -3.83 13.13 0.90
N ALA A 203 -3.30 13.97 1.79
CA ALA A 203 -2.19 14.86 1.45
C ALA A 203 -0.90 14.05 1.25
N ASN A 204 -0.72 12.99 2.05
CA ASN A 204 0.41 12.08 1.95
C ASN A 204 -0.06 10.61 1.97
N ASN A 205 -0.06 9.96 0.81
CA ASN A 205 -0.49 8.57 0.68
C ASN A 205 0.51 7.59 1.34
N GLU A 206 1.80 7.92 1.39
CA GLU A 206 2.83 7.06 1.99
C GLU A 206 2.72 6.97 3.52
N GLY A 207 2.01 7.91 4.13
CA GLY A 207 1.71 7.89 5.57
C GLY A 207 0.58 6.95 5.96
N LEU A 208 -0.06 6.27 5.00
CA LEU A 208 -1.13 5.32 5.27
C LEU A 208 -0.58 4.01 5.83
N GLU A 209 -1.22 3.51 6.90
CA GLU A 209 -0.87 2.23 7.49
C GLU A 209 -1.67 1.10 6.83
N LYS A 210 -1.00 0.01 6.45
CA LYS A 210 -1.67 -1.19 5.92
C LYS A 210 -2.26 -2.02 7.08
N VAL A 211 -3.57 -2.26 7.07
CA VAL A 211 -4.27 -3.01 8.13
C VAL A 211 -4.51 -4.49 7.76
N GLY A 212 -4.15 -4.90 6.53
CA GLY A 212 -4.49 -6.21 5.96
C GLY A 212 -5.59 -6.10 4.93
N ASP A 213 -5.84 -7.16 4.16
CA ASP A 213 -6.93 -7.24 3.15
C ASP A 213 -7.00 -6.07 2.15
N ASN A 214 -5.86 -5.48 1.78
CA ASN A 214 -5.75 -4.27 0.95
C ASN A 214 -6.47 -3.04 1.53
N LEU A 215 -6.53 -2.96 2.87
CA LEU A 215 -7.10 -1.84 3.61
C LEU A 215 -5.99 -0.95 4.16
N PHE A 216 -6.29 0.33 4.18
CA PHE A 216 -5.44 1.40 4.66
C PHE A 216 -6.15 2.15 5.79
N ARG A 217 -5.38 2.51 6.82
CA ARG A 217 -5.81 3.37 7.92
C ARG A 217 -5.00 4.66 7.92
N PRO A 218 -5.65 5.82 8.12
CA PRO A 218 -4.94 7.09 8.23
C PRO A 218 -4.12 7.13 9.51
N THR A 219 -2.95 7.75 9.41
CA THR A 219 -2.08 8.04 10.56
C THR A 219 -1.90 9.54 10.69
N ALA A 220 -1.22 9.98 11.75
CA ALA A 220 -0.82 11.39 11.87
C ALA A 220 0.03 11.88 10.69
N SER A 221 0.75 10.97 10.00
CA SER A 221 1.63 11.29 8.86
C SER A 221 0.89 11.39 7.53
N SER A 222 -0.28 10.73 7.38
CA SER A 222 -1.08 10.82 6.14
C SER A 222 -1.87 12.12 6.02
N GLY A 223 -2.08 12.80 7.16
CA GLY A 223 -3.03 13.89 7.29
C GLY A 223 -4.48 13.39 7.33
N VAL A 224 -5.42 14.34 7.39
CA VAL A 224 -6.86 14.08 7.41
C VAL A 224 -7.33 13.66 6.01
N ALA A 225 -8.28 12.72 5.96
CA ALA A 225 -8.92 12.32 4.71
C ALA A 225 -9.78 13.46 4.17
N ILE A 226 -9.51 13.89 2.94
CA ILE A 226 -10.38 14.80 2.19
C ILE A 226 -11.33 13.92 1.40
N ILE A 227 -12.54 13.73 1.95
CA ILE A 227 -13.62 13.00 1.28
C ILE A 227 -14.35 13.97 0.36
N GLY A 228 -14.54 13.57 -0.89
CA GLY A 228 -15.22 14.37 -1.89
C GLY A 228 -15.90 13.54 -2.95
N ASP A 229 -16.69 14.22 -3.76
CA ASP A 229 -17.31 13.63 -4.92
C ASP A 229 -16.27 13.22 -5.96
N VAL A 230 -16.56 12.13 -6.67
CA VAL A 230 -15.74 11.60 -7.78
C VAL A 230 -15.52 12.67 -8.84
N GLY A 231 -14.27 12.87 -9.25
CA GLY A 231 -13.87 13.89 -10.23
C GLY A 231 -13.82 15.32 -9.68
N ALA A 232 -14.23 15.56 -8.43
CA ALA A 232 -14.07 16.83 -7.73
C ALA A 232 -12.85 16.80 -6.79
N ASN A 233 -12.28 17.96 -6.46
CA ASN A 233 -11.14 18.11 -5.55
C ASN A 233 -9.88 17.30 -5.94
N GLY A 234 -9.69 17.04 -7.23
CA GLY A 234 -8.55 16.27 -7.73
C GLY A 234 -8.57 14.80 -7.32
N THR A 235 -9.77 14.26 -7.06
CA THR A 235 -10.04 12.83 -7.03
C THR A 235 -10.24 12.29 -8.45
N GLY A 236 -9.94 11.02 -8.65
CA GLY A 236 -10.11 10.31 -9.90
C GLY A 236 -11.58 10.09 -10.28
N THR A 237 -11.79 9.52 -11.46
CA THR A 237 -13.12 9.06 -11.91
C THR A 237 -13.30 7.58 -11.62
N ILE A 238 -14.54 7.11 -11.50
CA ILE A 238 -14.83 5.69 -11.34
C ILE A 238 -15.05 5.06 -12.72
N VAL A 239 -14.52 3.86 -12.91
CA VAL A 239 -14.80 3.02 -14.06
C VAL A 239 -15.55 1.79 -13.57
N SER A 240 -16.84 1.73 -13.89
CA SER A 240 -17.69 0.57 -13.60
C SER A 240 -17.36 -0.59 -14.53
N GLY A 241 -17.45 -1.82 -14.02
CA GLY A 241 -17.20 -3.03 -14.81
C GLY A 241 -15.73 -3.38 -14.95
N ALA A 242 -14.85 -2.83 -14.11
CA ALA A 242 -13.42 -3.05 -14.15
C ALA A 242 -12.82 -3.13 -12.75
N LEU A 243 -11.70 -3.86 -12.61
CA LEU A 243 -10.89 -3.91 -11.41
C LEU A 243 -9.49 -3.35 -11.69
N GLU A 244 -8.94 -2.62 -10.73
CA GLU A 244 -7.54 -2.20 -10.78
C GLU A 244 -6.63 -3.38 -10.41
N MET A 245 -5.69 -3.72 -11.30
CA MET A 245 -4.66 -4.72 -11.03
C MET A 245 -3.55 -4.15 -10.13
N SER A 246 -2.77 -5.05 -9.55
CA SER A 246 -1.53 -4.68 -8.87
C SER A 246 -0.63 -3.84 -9.79
N ASN A 247 0.10 -2.88 -9.22
CA ASN A 247 1.11 -2.10 -9.94
C ASN A 247 2.50 -2.77 -9.92
N VAL A 248 2.54 -4.07 -9.60
CA VAL A 248 3.77 -4.88 -9.59
C VAL A 248 4.07 -5.39 -11.00
N ASP A 249 5.29 -5.16 -11.48
CA ASP A 249 5.81 -5.78 -12.70
C ASP A 249 6.70 -6.98 -12.32
N LEU A 250 6.30 -8.19 -12.73
CA LEU A 250 7.06 -9.40 -12.42
C LEU A 250 8.49 -9.35 -12.98
N ALA A 251 8.70 -8.78 -14.18
CA ALA A 251 10.01 -8.76 -14.79
C ALA A 251 10.97 -7.89 -13.97
N GLU A 252 10.52 -6.71 -13.55
CA GLU A 252 11.27 -5.81 -12.67
C GLU A 252 11.58 -6.51 -11.33
N GLU A 253 10.56 -7.06 -10.66
CA GLU A 253 10.74 -7.71 -9.35
C GLU A 253 11.66 -8.94 -9.41
N PHE A 254 11.61 -9.75 -10.48
CA PHE A 254 12.53 -10.88 -10.65
C PHE A 254 13.97 -10.41 -10.88
N THR A 255 14.18 -9.33 -11.65
CA THR A 255 15.54 -8.78 -11.80
C THR A 255 16.07 -8.23 -10.49
N GLU A 256 15.25 -7.51 -9.73
CA GLU A 256 15.61 -7.02 -8.39
C GLU A 256 15.86 -8.15 -7.40
N MET A 257 15.11 -9.26 -7.49
CA MET A 257 15.35 -10.46 -6.70
C MET A 257 16.72 -11.05 -7.01
N ILE A 258 17.08 -11.17 -8.28
CA ILE A 258 18.39 -11.71 -8.71
C ILE A 258 19.51 -10.79 -8.18
N VAL A 259 19.36 -9.47 -8.29
CA VAL A 259 20.33 -8.51 -7.77
C VAL A 259 20.47 -8.64 -6.25
N ALA A 260 19.36 -8.74 -5.52
CA ALA A 260 19.35 -8.91 -4.07
C ALA A 260 19.99 -10.25 -3.63
N GLN A 261 19.70 -11.34 -4.35
CA GLN A 261 20.32 -12.66 -4.10
C GLN A 261 21.83 -12.63 -4.36
N ARG A 262 22.27 -12.02 -5.47
CA ARG A 262 23.71 -11.84 -5.77
C ARG A 262 24.39 -10.97 -4.71
N GLY A 263 23.72 -9.91 -4.26
CA GLY A 263 24.17 -9.07 -3.15
C GLY A 263 24.33 -9.86 -1.85
N PHE A 264 23.36 -10.70 -1.50
CA PHE A 264 23.43 -11.58 -0.32
C PHE A 264 24.62 -12.56 -0.42
N GLN A 265 24.76 -13.26 -1.56
CA GLN A 265 25.87 -14.20 -1.81
C GLN A 265 27.23 -13.52 -1.75
N ALA A 266 27.36 -12.30 -2.30
CA ALA A 266 28.60 -11.54 -2.26
C ALA A 266 28.99 -11.19 -0.82
N ASN A 267 28.04 -10.79 0.02
CA ASN A 267 28.29 -10.49 1.43
C ASN A 267 28.67 -11.74 2.24
N THR A 268 28.11 -12.91 1.92
CA THR A 268 28.53 -14.17 2.54
C THR A 268 29.99 -14.50 2.20
N ARG A 269 30.43 -14.26 0.97
CA ARG A 269 31.84 -14.46 0.57
C ARG A 269 32.82 -13.52 1.29
N ILE A 270 32.39 -12.31 1.68
CA ILE A 270 33.22 -11.39 2.48
C ILE A 270 33.50 -12.00 3.87
N ILE A 271 32.53 -12.72 4.44
CA ILE A 271 32.69 -13.35 5.74
C ILE A 271 33.63 -14.55 5.64
N THR A 272 33.46 -15.41 4.63
CA THR A 272 34.33 -16.58 4.45
C THR A 272 35.78 -16.16 4.18
N THR A 273 36.01 -15.16 3.32
CA THR A 273 37.37 -14.65 3.06
C THR A 273 37.99 -13.98 4.29
N SER A 274 37.19 -13.29 5.12
CA SER A 274 37.67 -12.74 6.39
C SER A 274 38.04 -13.83 7.40
N ASP A 275 37.32 -14.95 7.40
CA ASP A 275 37.59 -16.12 8.26
C ASP A 275 38.85 -16.88 7.82
N GLU A 276 39.04 -17.06 6.51
CA GLU A 276 40.26 -17.65 5.93
C GLU A 276 41.51 -16.85 6.33
N ILE A 277 41.47 -15.50 6.23
CA ILE A 277 42.58 -14.64 6.65
C ILE A 277 42.83 -14.75 8.16
N LEU A 278 41.77 -14.85 8.98
CA LEU A 278 41.91 -15.06 10.42
C LEU A 278 42.60 -16.40 10.71
N GLN A 279 42.24 -17.45 9.99
CA GLN A 279 42.83 -18.77 10.16
C GLN A 279 44.31 -18.79 9.75
N GLU A 280 44.68 -18.15 8.64
CA GLU A 280 46.08 -17.98 8.24
C GLU A 280 46.89 -17.22 9.30
N LEU A 281 46.35 -16.13 9.84
CA LEU A 281 47.00 -15.35 10.89
C LEU A 281 47.19 -16.13 12.20
N VAL A 282 46.24 -16.98 12.57
CA VAL A 282 46.36 -17.88 13.73
C VAL A 282 47.46 -18.93 13.50
N ASN A 283 47.56 -19.45 12.27
CA ASN A 283 48.57 -20.43 11.90
C ASN A 283 49.99 -19.84 11.81
N LEU A 284 50.12 -18.55 11.51
CA LEU A 284 51.41 -17.82 11.55
C LEU A 284 51.99 -17.64 12.97
N LYS A 285 51.19 -17.87 14.01
CA LYS A 285 51.62 -17.73 15.41
C LYS A 285 52.21 -19.03 16.00
N LYS A 286 52.25 -20.12 15.24
CA LYS A 286 52.97 -21.35 15.57
C LYS A 286 54.34 -21.36 14.89
#